data_AF-A0A6C0F3W2-F1
#
_entry.id   AF-A0A6C0F3W2-F1
#
_cell.length_a   1.000
_cell.length_b   1.000
_cell.length_c   1.000
_cell.angle_alpha   90.00
_cell.angle_beta   90.00
_cell.angle_gamma   90.00
#
_symmetry.space_group_name_H-M   'P 1'
#
loop_
_entity.id
_entity.type
_entity.pdbx_description
1 polymer ?
#
loop_
_entity_poly.entity_id
_entity_poly.type
_entity_poly.pdbx_seq_one_letter_code
_entity_poly.pdbx_strand_id
1 'polypeptide(L)'
;MSRNSRFNNFDKFQPVEQMNPTVRAQQYAFNGRIFIPPQTDKFIVDEKIVGDNNVLNAEYQYRNQGGLIQMEKNEISRPYDLYSDSNKQQDTDVKLISNIVVPNALSRTYFSNDNVERIQTQIVNEVYRQSQKSISKQSYQELQIIMKSMYLQYSRNLPTDIESQVKVLNKYVIDECVRIIIPNVTQYNKYIEDITSPIPIMPRSQNVSIKGSKYGDFSSLIPSTMNTM
;
A
#
# COMPACT_ATOMS: atom_id res chain seq x y z
N MET A 1 -10.21 -66.42 -9.97
CA MET A 1 -10.15 -65.47 -11.09
C MET A 1 -10.72 -64.12 -10.65
N SER A 2 -9.90 -63.06 -10.49
CA SER A 2 -10.26 -61.67 -10.82
C SER A 2 -9.08 -60.70 -10.59
N ARG A 3 -8.44 -60.38 -11.72
CA ARG A 3 -7.80 -59.11 -12.16
C ARG A 3 -6.88 -58.30 -11.24
N ASN A 4 -5.61 -58.35 -11.63
CA ASN A 4 -4.50 -57.42 -11.42
C ASN A 4 -4.80 -55.93 -11.61
N SER A 5 -3.95 -55.13 -10.94
CA SER A 5 -3.51 -53.76 -11.27
C SER A 5 -4.46 -52.59 -10.94
N ARG A 6 -4.22 -51.91 -9.81
CA ARG A 6 -4.82 -50.60 -9.47
C ARG A 6 -3.91 -49.65 -8.68
N PHE A 7 -2.59 -49.72 -8.84
CA PHE A 7 -1.72 -48.66 -8.35
C PHE A 7 -0.74 -48.29 -9.46
N ASN A 8 -0.89 -47.07 -9.99
CA ASN A 8 0.10 -46.49 -10.90
C ASN A 8 1.39 -46.26 -10.12
N ASN A 9 2.52 -46.76 -10.64
CA ASN A 9 3.85 -46.50 -10.09
C ASN A 9 4.10 -45.00 -9.96
N PHE A 10 4.56 -44.57 -8.79
CA PHE A 10 4.87 -43.18 -8.44
C PHE A 10 6.25 -42.72 -8.92
N ASP A 11 7.02 -43.56 -9.60
CA ASP A 11 8.40 -43.25 -10.05
C ASP A 11 8.50 -42.43 -11.35
N LYS A 12 7.41 -41.81 -11.82
CA LYS A 12 7.39 -40.98 -13.03
C LYS A 12 6.83 -39.58 -12.81
N PHE A 13 7.18 -38.94 -11.70
CA PHE A 13 6.96 -37.50 -11.57
C PHE A 13 7.97 -36.76 -12.45
N GLN A 14 7.49 -36.24 -13.59
CA GLN A 14 8.25 -35.30 -14.40
C GLN A 14 8.25 -33.92 -13.69
N PRO A 15 9.36 -33.16 -13.73
CA PRO A 15 9.39 -31.78 -13.25
C PRO A 15 8.29 -30.94 -13.91
N VAL A 16 7.74 -29.97 -13.18
CA VAL A 16 6.59 -29.13 -13.62
C VAL A 16 6.93 -28.37 -14.90
N GLU A 17 8.21 -28.12 -15.13
CA GLU A 17 8.81 -27.43 -16.27
C GLU A 17 8.85 -28.29 -17.53
N GLN A 18 8.85 -29.62 -17.39
CA GLN A 18 8.98 -30.59 -18.51
C GLN A 18 7.65 -31.28 -18.86
N MET A 19 6.58 -30.98 -18.12
CA MET A 19 5.28 -31.62 -18.31
C MET A 19 4.49 -31.00 -19.47
N ASN A 20 3.72 -31.83 -20.20
CA ASN A 20 2.80 -31.33 -21.22
C ASN A 20 1.79 -30.33 -20.60
N PRO A 21 1.64 -29.12 -21.15
CA PRO A 21 0.84 -28.04 -20.55
C PRO A 21 -0.64 -28.38 -20.39
N THR A 22 -1.20 -29.24 -21.25
CA THR A 22 -2.60 -29.67 -21.16
C THR A 22 -2.82 -30.64 -19.99
N VAL A 23 -1.86 -31.55 -19.76
CA VAL A 23 -1.91 -32.50 -18.63
C VAL A 23 -1.63 -31.77 -17.32
N ARG A 24 -0.71 -30.80 -17.32
CA ARG A 24 -0.42 -29.90 -16.19
C ARG A 24 -1.69 -29.19 -15.73
N ALA A 25 -2.42 -28.54 -16.64
CA ALA A 25 -3.65 -27.80 -16.29
C ALA A 25 -4.76 -28.71 -15.72
N GLN A 26 -4.87 -29.96 -16.17
CA GLN A 26 -5.85 -30.92 -15.67
C GLN A 26 -5.55 -31.40 -14.24
N GLN A 27 -4.26 -31.51 -13.86
CA GLN A 27 -3.87 -31.84 -12.48
C GLN A 27 -4.24 -30.76 -11.47
N TYR A 28 -4.14 -29.48 -11.85
CA TYR A 28 -4.53 -28.35 -11.00
C TYR A 28 -6.05 -28.08 -10.95
N ALA A 29 -6.84 -28.80 -11.76
CA ALA A 29 -8.30 -28.71 -11.78
C ALA A 29 -9.01 -29.75 -10.88
N PHE A 30 -8.26 -30.62 -10.19
CA PHE A 30 -8.84 -31.70 -9.40
C PHE A 30 -9.58 -31.16 -8.16
N ASN A 31 -10.83 -31.62 -7.97
CA ASN A 31 -11.75 -31.24 -6.89
C ASN A 31 -12.29 -29.80 -6.90
N GLY A 32 -12.35 -29.14 -8.05
CA GLY A 32 -13.11 -27.89 -8.22
C GLY A 32 -12.52 -26.66 -7.51
N ARG A 33 -11.29 -26.76 -7.00
CA ARG A 33 -10.50 -25.60 -6.57
C ARG A 33 -9.58 -25.23 -7.71
N ILE A 34 -9.75 -24.03 -8.26
CA ILE A 34 -8.85 -23.49 -9.30
C ILE A 34 -7.54 -23.12 -8.61
N PHE A 35 -6.52 -23.97 -8.72
CA PHE A 35 -5.16 -23.62 -8.30
C PHE A 35 -4.45 -22.99 -9.51
N ILE A 36 -4.03 -21.74 -9.39
CA ILE A 36 -3.20 -21.10 -10.42
C ILE A 36 -1.82 -21.76 -10.34
N PRO A 37 -1.34 -22.43 -11.40
CA PRO A 37 -0.02 -23.05 -11.36
C PRO A 37 1.05 -21.96 -11.21
N PRO A 38 2.14 -22.22 -10.46
CA PRO A 38 3.24 -21.28 -10.34
C PRO A 38 3.78 -20.94 -11.75
N GLN A 39 3.88 -19.64 -12.03
CA GLN A 39 4.46 -19.13 -13.28
C GLN A 39 5.94 -19.52 -13.28
N THR A 40 6.40 -20.21 -14.32
CA THR A 40 7.80 -20.64 -14.45
C THR A 40 8.68 -19.59 -15.13
N ASP A 41 8.10 -18.45 -15.50
CA ASP A 41 8.81 -17.37 -16.15
C ASP A 41 9.76 -16.69 -15.16
N LYS A 42 10.99 -16.43 -15.60
CA LYS A 42 12.01 -15.78 -14.78
C LYS A 42 11.55 -14.35 -14.48
N PHE A 43 11.53 -13.96 -13.20
CA PHE A 43 11.28 -12.57 -12.80
C PHE A 43 12.33 -11.66 -13.44
N ILE A 44 11.91 -10.81 -14.37
CA ILE A 44 12.74 -9.73 -14.92
C ILE A 44 12.33 -8.45 -14.18
N VAL A 45 13.30 -7.83 -13.50
CA VAL A 45 13.18 -6.49 -12.93
C VAL A 45 13.64 -5.49 -13.99
N ASP A 46 12.75 -4.63 -14.46
CA ASP A 46 13.06 -3.63 -15.49
C ASP A 46 14.08 -2.60 -14.97
N GLU A 47 15.33 -2.72 -15.41
CA GLU A 47 16.37 -1.73 -15.15
C GLU A 47 16.29 -0.62 -16.23
N LYS A 48 15.69 0.51 -15.83
CA LYS A 48 15.76 1.86 -16.44
C LYS A 48 15.60 1.98 -17.98
N ILE A 49 14.46 2.54 -18.40
CA ILE A 49 14.35 3.22 -19.70
C ILE A 49 15.02 4.61 -19.59
N VAL A 50 16.31 4.68 -19.91
CA VAL A 50 16.88 5.88 -20.53
C VAL A 50 16.94 5.60 -22.02
N GLY A 51 16.51 6.58 -22.82
CA GLY A 51 16.11 6.39 -24.20
C GLY A 51 17.06 5.57 -25.05
N ASP A 52 16.53 4.51 -25.64
CA ASP A 52 16.75 4.21 -27.04
C ASP A 52 15.59 3.37 -27.57
N ASN A 53 15.18 3.63 -28.81
CA ASN A 53 14.04 2.97 -29.44
C ASN A 53 14.44 1.56 -29.89
N ASN A 54 14.53 0.60 -28.97
CA ASN A 54 14.51 -0.84 -29.25
C ASN A 54 14.31 -1.63 -27.97
N VAL A 55 13.04 -1.82 -27.56
CA VAL A 55 12.71 -2.80 -26.54
C VAL A 55 12.10 -4.01 -27.23
N LEU A 56 12.83 -5.13 -27.17
CA LEU A 56 12.36 -6.45 -27.59
C LEU A 56 11.09 -6.78 -26.79
N ASN A 57 9.96 -6.82 -27.49
CA ASN A 57 8.67 -7.16 -26.91
C ASN A 57 8.70 -8.62 -26.45
N ALA A 58 8.72 -8.85 -25.14
CA ALA A 58 8.42 -10.16 -24.59
C ALA A 58 6.91 -10.42 -24.78
N GLU A 59 6.55 -11.29 -25.73
CA GLU A 59 5.18 -11.73 -25.95
C GLU A 59 4.69 -12.59 -24.77
N TYR A 60 3.80 -12.04 -23.93
CA TYR A 60 3.07 -12.82 -22.94
C TYR A 60 1.83 -13.44 -23.59
N GLN A 61 1.86 -14.75 -23.85
CA GLN A 61 0.74 -15.51 -24.39
C GLN A 61 -0.23 -15.90 -23.26
N TYR A 62 -1.26 -15.09 -23.02
CA TYR A 62 -2.32 -15.40 -22.07
C TYR A 62 -3.29 -16.44 -22.64
N ARG A 63 -3.37 -17.64 -22.04
CA ARG A 63 -4.37 -18.65 -22.40
C ARG A 63 -5.67 -18.40 -21.63
N ASN A 64 -6.63 -17.78 -22.32
CA ASN A 64 -7.98 -17.50 -21.83
C ASN A 64 -8.71 -18.76 -21.31
N GLN A 65 -9.05 -18.78 -20.02
CA GLN A 65 -10.23 -19.50 -19.52
C GLN A 65 -11.01 -18.60 -18.57
N GLY A 66 -12.05 -17.97 -19.12
CA GLY A 66 -13.19 -17.41 -18.37
C GLY A 66 -13.17 -15.90 -18.18
N GLY A 67 -13.83 -15.16 -19.10
CA GLY A 67 -14.25 -13.77 -18.88
C GLY A 67 -14.02 -12.84 -20.07
N LEU A 68 -15.09 -12.61 -20.86
CA LEU A 68 -15.36 -11.49 -21.77
C LEU A 68 -14.18 -10.60 -22.18
N ILE A 69 -13.43 -11.03 -23.21
CA ILE A 69 -12.91 -10.29 -24.38
C ILE A 69 -12.00 -11.28 -25.12
N GLN A 70 -12.39 -11.69 -26.32
CA GLN A 70 -11.56 -12.53 -27.18
C GLN A 70 -10.64 -11.62 -27.97
N MET A 71 -9.40 -11.44 -27.52
CA MET A 71 -8.38 -10.72 -28.28
C MET A 71 -7.99 -11.54 -29.51
N GLU A 72 -7.91 -10.92 -30.70
CA GLU A 72 -7.37 -11.58 -31.89
C GLU A 72 -5.84 -11.72 -31.79
N LYS A 73 -5.27 -12.61 -32.61
CA LYS A 73 -3.91 -13.19 -32.52
C LYS A 73 -2.74 -12.19 -32.70
N ASN A 74 -2.94 -10.90 -32.50
CA ASN A 74 -1.87 -9.90 -32.58
C ASN A 74 -2.14 -8.62 -31.75
N GLU A 75 -3.12 -8.62 -30.83
CA GLU A 75 -3.41 -7.45 -30.00
C GLU A 75 -2.59 -7.47 -28.70
N ILE A 76 -1.69 -6.50 -28.55
CA ILE A 76 -0.90 -6.29 -27.33
C ILE A 76 -1.77 -5.50 -26.35
N SER A 77 -2.38 -6.18 -25.39
CA SER A 77 -3.01 -5.50 -24.24
C SER A 77 -1.91 -5.00 -23.31
N ARG A 78 -1.61 -3.71 -23.36
CA ARG A 78 -0.80 -3.08 -22.30
C ARG A 78 -1.69 -3.01 -21.05
N PRO A 79 -1.27 -3.53 -19.89
CA PRO A 79 -2.02 -3.35 -18.66
C PRO A 79 -2.21 -1.84 -18.45
N TYR A 80 -3.45 -1.42 -18.21
CA TYR A 80 -3.72 -0.02 -17.89
C TYR A 80 -3.00 0.34 -16.61
N ASP A 81 -1.97 1.16 -16.73
CA ASP A 81 -1.19 1.62 -15.59
C ASP A 81 -1.89 2.86 -15.02
N LEU A 82 -2.82 2.63 -14.08
CA LEU A 82 -3.76 3.64 -13.58
C LEU A 82 -3.07 4.82 -12.86
N TYR A 83 -1.78 4.69 -12.50
CA TYR A 83 -1.06 5.66 -11.66
C TYR A 83 0.37 5.98 -12.11
N SER A 84 0.84 5.49 -13.26
CA SER A 84 2.22 5.69 -13.74
C SER A 84 2.62 7.17 -13.84
N ASP A 85 1.66 8.04 -14.15
CA ASP A 85 1.89 9.49 -14.32
C ASP A 85 1.49 10.34 -13.11
N SER A 86 1.04 9.73 -12.02
CA SER A 86 0.52 10.43 -10.82
C SER A 86 1.55 11.34 -10.11
N ASN A 87 2.85 11.08 -10.33
CA ASN A 87 3.95 11.85 -9.75
C ASN A 87 4.58 12.86 -10.72
N LYS A 88 4.14 12.92 -11.98
CA LYS A 88 4.61 13.95 -12.90
C LYS A 88 3.96 15.29 -12.53
N GLN A 89 4.75 16.36 -12.61
CA GLN A 89 4.23 17.70 -12.44
C GLN A 89 3.22 17.95 -13.55
N GLN A 90 1.94 18.00 -13.19
CA GLN A 90 0.88 18.33 -14.14
C GLN A 90 0.88 19.84 -14.34
N ASP A 91 0.70 20.27 -15.57
CA ASP A 91 0.46 21.68 -15.84
C ASP A 91 -0.87 22.03 -15.17
N THR A 92 -0.82 22.84 -14.10
CA THR A 92 -2.01 23.23 -13.34
C THR A 92 -2.79 24.31 -14.09
N ASP A 93 -3.01 24.05 -15.37
CA ASP A 93 -3.68 24.92 -16.29
C ASP A 93 -5.18 24.90 -16.01
N VAL A 94 -5.83 25.98 -16.41
CA VAL A 94 -7.26 26.31 -16.23
C VAL A 94 -8.21 25.14 -16.55
N LYS A 95 -7.76 24.13 -17.31
CA LYS A 95 -8.46 22.87 -17.61
C LYS A 95 -8.87 22.06 -16.37
N LEU A 96 -8.10 22.11 -15.27
CA LEU A 96 -8.46 21.38 -14.04
C LEU A 96 -9.71 21.95 -13.36
N ILE A 97 -10.02 23.22 -13.59
CA ILE A 97 -11.15 23.93 -13.00
C ILE A 97 -12.26 24.23 -14.01
N SER A 98 -11.98 24.20 -15.32
CA SER A 98 -12.87 24.69 -16.38
C SER A 98 -14.25 24.03 -16.39
N ASN A 99 -14.35 22.77 -15.96
CA ASN A 99 -15.62 22.03 -16.01
C ASN A 99 -16.52 22.28 -14.79
N ILE A 100 -15.99 22.85 -13.70
CA ILE A 100 -16.70 22.95 -12.41
C ILE A 100 -16.75 24.40 -11.90
N VAL A 101 -15.71 25.20 -12.16
CA VAL A 101 -15.54 26.54 -11.59
C VAL A 101 -15.22 27.55 -12.68
N VAL A 102 -15.97 28.65 -12.68
CA VAL A 102 -15.69 29.80 -13.56
C VAL A 102 -14.35 30.42 -13.15
N PRO A 103 -13.40 30.57 -14.08
CA PRO A 103 -12.06 31.04 -13.76
C PRO A 103 -12.09 32.52 -13.32
N ASN A 104 -11.90 32.74 -12.03
CA ASN A 104 -11.83 34.06 -11.40
C ASN A 104 -10.39 34.35 -10.91
N ALA A 105 -10.15 35.55 -10.37
CA ALA A 105 -8.82 35.91 -9.87
C ALA A 105 -8.37 34.97 -8.73
N LEU A 106 -9.28 34.65 -7.81
CA LEU A 106 -9.02 33.75 -6.67
C LEU A 106 -8.64 32.34 -7.11
N SER A 107 -9.38 31.74 -8.05
CA SER A 107 -9.16 30.39 -8.54
C SER A 107 -7.82 30.29 -9.27
N ARG A 108 -7.48 31.29 -10.10
CA ARG A 108 -6.19 31.32 -10.80
C ARG A 108 -5.03 31.39 -9.82
N THR A 109 -5.12 32.22 -8.78
CA THR A 109 -4.07 32.32 -7.77
C THR A 109 -3.99 31.06 -6.92
N TYR A 110 -5.11 30.51 -6.48
CA TYR A 110 -5.17 29.33 -5.61
C TYR A 110 -4.69 28.04 -6.32
N PHE A 111 -5.09 27.83 -7.57
CA PHE A 111 -4.67 26.67 -8.36
C PHE A 111 -3.36 26.90 -9.14
N SER A 112 -2.62 27.98 -8.86
CA SER A 112 -1.31 28.20 -9.51
C SER A 112 -0.30 27.13 -9.10
N ASN A 113 0.60 26.76 -10.02
CA ASN A 113 1.71 25.85 -9.76
C ASN A 113 2.53 26.29 -8.53
N ASP A 114 2.79 27.60 -8.41
CA ASP A 114 3.53 28.17 -7.27
C ASP A 114 2.81 27.93 -5.94
N ASN A 115 1.48 28.06 -5.91
CA ASN A 115 0.71 27.82 -4.69
C ASN A 115 0.69 26.33 -4.34
N VAL A 116 0.59 25.44 -5.34
CA VAL A 116 0.66 23.99 -5.15
C VAL A 116 2.00 23.60 -4.53
N GLU A 117 3.12 24.13 -5.03
CA GLU A 117 4.46 23.87 -4.45
C GLU A 117 4.62 24.41 -3.03
N ARG A 118 4.03 25.58 -2.74
CA ARG A 118 3.99 26.14 -1.38
C ARG A 118 3.21 25.22 -0.44
N ILE A 119 2.05 24.72 -0.86
CA ILE A 119 1.25 23.77 -0.07
C ILE A 119 2.02 22.47 0.16
N GLN A 120 2.62 21.89 -0.88
CA GLN A 120 3.45 20.68 -0.75
C GLN A 120 4.56 20.85 0.30
N THR A 121 5.30 21.95 0.21
CA THR A 121 6.39 22.25 1.15
C THR A 121 5.87 22.42 2.57
N GLN A 122 4.73 23.10 2.74
CA GLN A 122 4.10 23.27 4.05
C GLN A 122 3.62 21.94 4.63
N ILE A 123 3.01 21.06 3.84
CA ILE A 123 2.60 19.72 4.28
C ILE A 123 3.81 18.94 4.79
N VAL A 124 4.92 18.91 4.04
CA VAL A 124 6.16 18.22 4.45
C VAL A 124 6.67 18.77 5.78
N ASN A 125 6.70 20.09 5.94
CA ASN A 125 7.17 20.75 7.16
C ASN A 125 6.25 20.49 8.36
N GLU A 126 4.94 20.54 8.17
CA GLU A 126 3.93 20.31 9.21
C GLU A 126 3.95 18.84 9.68
N VAL A 127 4.05 17.90 8.74
CA VAL A 127 4.18 16.48 9.05
C VAL A 127 5.49 16.21 9.79
N TYR A 128 6.59 16.80 9.34
CA TYR A 128 7.88 16.69 10.03
C TYR A 128 7.81 17.24 11.45
N ARG A 129 7.17 18.40 11.66
CA ARG A 129 7.00 19.00 12.99
C ARG A 129 6.26 18.07 13.96
N GLN A 130 5.19 17.42 13.50
CA GLN A 130 4.35 16.59 14.35
C GLN A 130 4.88 15.16 14.54
N SER A 131 5.38 14.52 13.48
CA SER A 131 5.80 13.12 13.49
C SER A 131 7.30 12.93 13.72
N GLN A 132 8.12 13.97 13.56
CA GLN A 132 9.59 13.92 13.50
C GLN A 132 10.12 12.99 12.39
N LYS A 133 9.30 12.72 11.37
CA LYS A 133 9.66 11.90 10.21
C LYS A 133 9.60 12.75 8.95
N SER A 134 10.61 12.58 8.09
CA SER A 134 10.65 13.25 6.80
C SER A 134 9.80 12.47 5.79
N ILE A 135 8.94 13.17 5.06
CA ILE A 135 8.14 12.61 3.97
C ILE A 135 8.55 13.27 2.65
N SER A 136 8.38 12.55 1.54
CA SER A 136 8.52 13.14 0.21
C SER A 136 7.30 14.00 -0.13
N LYS A 137 7.39 14.73 -1.25
CA LYS A 137 6.21 15.34 -1.87
C LYS A 137 5.14 14.28 -2.14
N GLN A 138 3.88 14.69 -2.02
CA GLN A 138 2.72 13.84 -2.30
C GLN A 138 2.35 13.93 -3.79
N SER A 139 1.56 12.97 -4.28
CA SER A 139 1.07 12.99 -5.66
C SER A 139 0.35 14.31 -5.96
N TYR A 140 0.72 14.94 -7.08
CA TYR A 140 0.10 16.18 -7.54
C TYR A 140 -1.39 16.01 -7.82
N GLN A 141 -1.79 14.86 -8.37
CA GLN A 141 -3.19 14.56 -8.65
C GLN A 141 -4.02 14.50 -7.37
N GLU A 142 -3.58 13.75 -6.36
CA GLU A 142 -4.29 13.62 -5.08
C GLU A 142 -4.39 14.97 -4.37
N LEU A 143 -3.30 15.74 -4.35
CA LEU A 143 -3.32 17.08 -3.78
C LEU A 143 -4.31 17.99 -4.51
N GLN A 144 -4.36 17.96 -5.84
CA GLN A 144 -5.31 18.73 -6.63
C GLN A 144 -6.77 18.33 -6.35
N ILE A 145 -7.05 17.04 -6.12
CA ILE A 145 -8.38 16.55 -5.74
C ILE A 145 -8.81 17.18 -4.40
N ILE A 146 -7.92 17.15 -3.40
CA ILE A 146 -8.19 17.75 -2.08
C ILE A 146 -8.35 19.27 -2.22
N MET A 147 -7.47 19.94 -2.95
CA MET A 147 -7.55 21.38 -3.20
C MET A 147 -8.88 21.78 -3.83
N LYS A 148 -9.37 21.01 -4.81
CA LYS A 148 -10.69 21.21 -5.44
C LYS A 148 -11.82 21.04 -4.44
N SER A 149 -11.78 19.95 -3.66
CA SER A 149 -12.78 19.67 -2.63
C SER A 149 -12.89 20.82 -1.62
N MET A 150 -11.76 21.33 -1.13
CA MET A 150 -11.72 22.45 -0.18
C MET A 150 -12.18 23.76 -0.80
N TYR A 151 -11.80 24.01 -2.05
CA TYR A 151 -12.25 25.20 -2.78
C TYR A 151 -13.78 25.21 -2.95
N LEU A 152 -14.39 24.09 -3.34
CA LEU A 152 -15.85 24.01 -3.53
C LEU A 152 -16.63 24.18 -2.22
N GLN A 153 -16.08 23.71 -1.10
CA GLN A 153 -16.73 23.77 0.20
C GLN A 153 -16.58 25.13 0.89
N TYR A 154 -15.39 25.76 0.81
CA TYR A 154 -15.02 26.89 1.65
C TYR A 154 -14.70 28.18 0.90
N SER A 155 -14.69 28.18 -0.45
CA SER A 155 -14.39 29.39 -1.20
C SER A 155 -15.50 30.42 -1.09
N ARG A 156 -15.14 31.65 -0.72
CA ARG A 156 -16.04 32.80 -0.63
C ARG A 156 -16.17 33.57 -1.94
N ASN A 157 -15.23 33.38 -2.87
CA ASN A 157 -15.17 34.03 -4.18
C ASN A 157 -15.36 35.56 -4.14
N LEU A 158 -14.87 36.22 -3.08
CA LEU A 158 -14.97 37.68 -2.98
C LEU A 158 -13.95 38.33 -3.92
N PRO A 159 -14.31 39.44 -4.60
CA PRO A 159 -13.40 40.14 -5.52
C PRO A 159 -12.29 40.91 -4.79
N THR A 160 -12.40 41.07 -3.47
CA THR A 160 -11.44 41.77 -2.61
C THR A 160 -10.71 40.77 -1.72
N ASP A 161 -9.49 41.12 -1.29
CA ASP A 161 -8.68 40.34 -0.34
C ASP A 161 -8.41 38.88 -0.78
N ILE A 162 -7.93 38.73 -2.02
CA ILE A 162 -7.65 37.43 -2.63
C ILE A 162 -6.57 36.68 -1.86
N GLU A 163 -5.52 37.37 -1.41
CA GLU A 163 -4.40 36.74 -0.70
C GLU A 163 -4.82 36.11 0.63
N SER A 164 -5.63 36.81 1.43
CA SER A 164 -6.12 36.24 2.69
C SER A 164 -7.06 35.07 2.45
N GLN A 165 -7.91 35.14 1.42
CA GLN A 165 -8.76 34.01 1.02
C GLN A 165 -7.93 32.78 0.63
N VAL A 166 -6.89 32.96 -0.19
CA VAL A 166 -5.96 31.87 -0.57
C VAL A 166 -5.28 31.30 0.67
N LYS A 167 -4.81 32.15 1.60
CA LYS A 167 -4.16 31.70 2.83
C LYS A 167 -5.08 30.84 3.70
N VAL A 168 -6.35 31.23 3.81
CA VAL A 168 -7.36 30.47 4.56
C VAL A 168 -7.65 29.13 3.88
N LEU A 169 -7.81 29.11 2.54
CA LEU A 169 -8.02 27.88 1.79
C LEU A 169 -6.83 26.92 1.88
N ASN A 170 -5.61 27.44 1.72
CA ASN A 170 -4.38 26.67 1.85
C ASN A 170 -4.30 26.01 3.24
N LYS A 171 -4.68 26.74 4.30
CA LYS A 171 -4.69 26.19 5.65
C LYS A 171 -5.63 24.99 5.76
N TYR A 172 -6.85 25.08 5.21
CA TYR A 172 -7.78 23.95 5.23
C TYR A 172 -7.25 22.73 4.47
N VAL A 173 -6.58 22.93 3.34
CA VAL A 173 -5.93 21.84 2.59
C VAL A 173 -4.82 21.20 3.41
N ILE A 174 -3.95 22.01 4.02
CA ILE A 174 -2.83 21.50 4.83
C ILE A 174 -3.34 20.72 6.03
N ASP A 175 -4.32 21.25 6.76
CA ASP A 175 -4.89 20.59 7.94
C ASP A 175 -5.53 19.24 7.58
N GLU A 176 -6.21 19.16 6.42
CA GLU A 176 -6.77 17.92 5.86
C GLU A 176 -5.67 16.92 5.49
N CYS A 177 -4.69 17.35 4.69
CA CYS A 177 -3.58 16.48 4.29
C CYS A 177 -2.81 15.95 5.50
N VAL A 178 -2.51 16.80 6.48
CA VAL A 178 -1.79 16.40 7.70
C VAL A 178 -2.60 15.39 8.51
N ARG A 179 -3.91 15.60 8.67
CA ARG A 179 -4.80 14.66 9.37
C ARG A 179 -4.81 13.27 8.72
N ILE A 180 -4.69 13.19 7.39
CA ILE A 180 -4.62 11.92 6.65
C ILE A 180 -3.21 11.31 6.75
N ILE A 181 -2.15 12.10 6.58
CA ILE A 181 -0.79 11.59 6.44
C ILE A 181 -0.21 11.09 7.77
N ILE A 182 -0.43 11.80 8.88
CA ILE A 182 0.13 11.44 10.20
C ILE A 182 -0.18 10.00 10.65
N PRO A 183 -1.44 9.53 10.65
CA PRO A 183 -1.73 8.15 11.03
C PRO A 183 -1.11 7.15 10.06
N ASN A 184 -1.07 7.45 8.75
CA ASN A 184 -0.47 6.59 7.74
C ASN A 184 1.05 6.44 7.94
N VAL A 185 1.75 7.54 8.25
CA VAL A 185 3.18 7.53 8.57
C VAL A 185 3.45 6.70 9.83
N THR A 186 2.62 6.87 10.86
CA THR A 186 2.74 6.12 12.11
C THR A 186 2.52 4.63 11.88
N GLN A 187 1.49 4.27 11.12
CA GLN A 187 1.18 2.88 10.78
C GLN A 187 2.27 2.25 9.92
N TYR A 188 2.80 2.99 8.94
CA TYR A 188 3.89 2.53 8.11
C TYR A 188 5.15 2.25 8.94
N ASN A 189 5.54 3.16 9.83
CA ASN A 189 6.68 2.94 10.71
C ASN A 189 6.48 1.73 11.62
N LYS A 190 5.29 1.59 12.21
CA LYS A 190 4.96 0.42 13.02
C LYS A 190 5.02 -0.88 12.21
N TYR A 191 4.54 -0.86 10.98
CA TYR A 191 4.67 -2.01 10.08
C TYR A 191 6.15 -2.36 9.83
N ILE A 192 7.00 -1.37 9.57
CA ILE A 192 8.45 -1.60 9.41
C ILE A 192 9.06 -2.16 10.70
N GLU A 193 8.69 -1.63 11.87
CA GLU A 193 9.12 -2.17 13.16
C GLU A 193 8.66 -3.62 13.36
N ASP A 194 7.41 -3.94 13.04
CA ASP A 194 6.83 -5.28 13.22
C ASP A 194 7.48 -6.33 12.30
N ILE A 195 7.89 -5.96 11.07
CA ILE A 195 8.56 -6.89 10.15
C ILE A 195 10.07 -7.01 10.41
N THR A 196 10.70 -6.00 11.03
CA THR A 196 12.15 -5.99 11.29
C THR A 196 12.50 -6.47 12.71
N SER A 197 11.59 -6.27 13.66
CA SER A 197 11.81 -6.66 15.04
C SER A 197 11.72 -8.18 15.22
N PRO A 198 12.49 -8.75 16.16
CA PRO A 198 12.30 -10.13 16.56
C PRO A 198 10.87 -10.37 17.04
N ILE A 199 10.28 -11.51 16.65
CA ILE A 199 8.93 -11.88 17.07
C ILE A 199 8.89 -11.89 18.60
N PRO A 200 8.00 -11.11 19.24
CA PRO A 200 7.92 -11.07 20.69
C PRO A 200 7.48 -12.45 21.21
N ILE A 201 8.26 -13.01 22.13
CA ILE A 201 7.89 -14.25 22.81
C ILE A 201 6.69 -13.97 23.73
N MET A 202 5.56 -14.61 23.46
CA MET A 202 4.40 -14.50 24.33
C MET A 202 4.74 -15.10 25.71
N PRO A 203 4.42 -14.40 26.81
CA PRO A 203 4.62 -14.96 28.14
C PRO A 203 3.75 -16.21 28.30
N ARG A 204 4.28 -17.20 29.02
CA ARG A 204 3.49 -18.38 29.40
C ARG A 204 2.33 -17.95 30.29
N SER A 205 1.24 -18.73 30.23
CA SER A 205 0.09 -18.51 31.10
C SER A 205 0.53 -18.49 32.56
N GLN A 206 0.06 -17.49 33.29
CA GLN A 206 0.32 -17.38 34.73
C GLN A 206 -0.65 -18.29 35.48
N ASN A 207 -0.13 -19.07 36.40
CA ASN A 207 -0.99 -19.90 37.27
C ASN A 207 -1.68 -18.99 38.29
N VAL A 208 -3.01 -18.88 38.18
CA VAL A 208 -3.85 -18.08 39.09
C VAL A 208 -4.27 -18.84 40.35
N SER A 209 -3.88 -20.11 40.48
CA SER A 209 -4.24 -20.95 41.62
C SER A 209 -3.45 -20.56 42.86
N ILE A 210 -4.15 -20.39 43.98
CA ILE A 210 -3.57 -20.24 45.32
C ILE A 210 -3.14 -21.57 45.95
N LYS A 211 -3.31 -22.69 45.25
CA LYS A 211 -2.90 -24.01 45.74
C LYS A 211 -1.38 -24.12 45.65
N GLY A 212 -0.72 -24.34 46.80
CA GLY A 212 0.75 -24.40 46.90
C GLY A 212 1.44 -23.09 47.29
N SER A 213 0.70 -21.97 47.38
CA SER A 213 1.18 -20.71 47.98
C SER A 213 0.70 -20.49 49.42
N LYS A 214 -0.24 -21.32 49.89
CA LYS A 214 -0.65 -21.42 51.30
C LYS A 214 0.41 -22.17 52.09
N TYR A 215 1.58 -21.56 52.27
CA TYR A 215 2.47 -21.94 53.34
C TYR A 215 1.97 -21.21 54.60
N GLY A 216 1.71 -21.96 55.68
CA GLY A 216 1.51 -21.34 56.98
C GLY A 216 2.74 -20.51 57.32
N ASP A 217 2.55 -19.37 57.97
CA ASP A 217 3.60 -18.40 58.23
C ASP A 217 4.75 -19.05 59.04
N PHE A 218 5.80 -19.50 58.35
CA PHE A 218 6.96 -20.18 58.94
C PHE A 218 7.84 -19.23 59.75
N SER A 219 7.56 -17.92 59.73
CA SER A 219 8.22 -16.94 60.61
C SER A 219 8.00 -17.26 62.09
N SER A 220 6.93 -17.98 62.43
CA SER A 220 6.67 -18.52 63.77
C SER A 220 7.50 -19.76 64.15
N LEU A 221 8.13 -20.41 63.17
CA LEU A 221 8.95 -21.62 63.34
C LEU A 221 10.46 -21.33 63.35
N ILE A 222 10.84 -20.06 63.16
CA ILE A 222 12.22 -19.61 63.37
C ILE A 222 12.39 -19.37 64.88
N PRO A 223 13.17 -20.18 65.62
CA PRO A 223 13.37 -19.95 67.04
C PRO A 223 13.99 -18.56 67.26
N SER A 224 13.44 -17.79 68.19
CA SER A 224 13.89 -16.43 68.57
C SER A 224 15.23 -16.40 69.32
N THR A 225 16.13 -17.33 69.02
CA THR A 225 17.49 -17.29 69.53
C THR A 225 18.28 -16.31 68.66
N MET A 226 18.28 -15.04 69.08
CA MET A 226 19.37 -14.06 69.00
C MET A 226 18.76 -12.69 69.32
N ASN A 227 18.21 -12.54 70.52
CA ASN A 227 17.98 -11.22 71.09
C ASN A 227 18.14 -11.26 72.60
N THR A 228 19.36 -11.46 73.09
CA THR A 228 19.80 -11.01 74.42
C THR A 228 21.34 -10.95 74.42
N MET A 229 21.83 -9.71 74.58
CA MET A 229 23.20 -9.27 74.92
C MET A 229 24.31 -9.37 73.87
#